data_AF-A0A6G3TME3-F1
#
_entry.id   AF-A0A6G3TME3-F1
#
_cell.length_a   1.000
_cell.length_b   1.000
_cell.length_c   1.000
_cell.angle_alpha   90.00
_cell.angle_beta   90.00
_cell.angle_gamma   90.00
#
_symmetry.space_group_name_H-M   'P 1'
#
loop_
_entity.id
_entity.type
_entity.pdbx_description
1 polymer ?
#
loop_
_entity_poly.entity_id
_entity_poly.type
_entity_poly.pdbx_seq_one_letter_code
_entity_poly.pdbx_strand_id
1 'polypeptide(L)'
;MHPTTEAASRPRVGERVIAAINRDPRTAPHGTRNDAVLAAVLLVGAVGLALLTHEAQRPDVVGWTLLVAAHVPIVWRRRHPLLALAALVAVVAPYHAMDNNHTAVGPASYVALYTLAVTGRPLRTIVTGVAVLTVSVSIMLTVNTHQALELLRISGWVVAILFCGIDIRYYRQYVAAIVERAERAERTREEEARRRVAEERLRVARDLHDLLAHSITLIGVQTSVAAHVLTADPERLDRAAVAKALDDIAETCRSARGELRTTLEVLRTQDAAAVPDARGPLPGLSGLPDLAVSAR
;
A
#
# COMPACT_ATOMS: atom_id res chain seq x y z
N MET A 1 0.37 -24.67 -23.69
CA MET A 1 1.11 -23.41 -23.52
C MET A 1 0.18 -22.28 -23.93
N HIS A 2 -0.64 -21.78 -23.01
CA HIS A 2 -1.60 -20.69 -23.23
C HIS A 2 -1.24 -19.55 -22.28
N PRO A 3 -1.00 -18.32 -22.77
CA PRO A 3 -0.71 -17.20 -21.89
C PRO A 3 -2.02 -16.67 -21.30
N THR A 4 -2.17 -16.78 -19.99
CA THR A 4 -3.19 -16.04 -19.23
C THR A 4 -2.76 -14.58 -19.19
N THR A 5 -3.33 -13.76 -20.06
CA THR A 5 -3.34 -12.32 -19.90
C THR A 5 -4.17 -11.98 -18.66
N GLU A 6 -3.51 -11.74 -17.53
CA GLU A 6 -4.08 -11.02 -16.40
C GLU A 6 -4.65 -9.70 -16.91
N ALA A 7 -5.97 -9.66 -17.07
CA ALA A 7 -6.69 -8.42 -17.31
C ALA A 7 -6.62 -7.60 -16.02
N ALA A 8 -5.53 -6.83 -15.86
CA ALA A 8 -5.38 -5.85 -14.79
C ALA A 8 -6.62 -4.94 -14.79
N SER A 9 -7.51 -5.16 -13.82
CA SER A 9 -8.76 -4.42 -13.72
C SER A 9 -8.41 -2.93 -13.64
N ARG A 10 -8.86 -2.14 -14.62
CA ARG A 10 -8.54 -0.72 -14.66
C ARG A 10 -9.13 -0.08 -13.40
N PRO A 11 -8.34 0.61 -12.57
CA PRO A 11 -8.83 1.15 -11.31
C PRO A 11 -10.02 2.06 -11.54
N ARG A 12 -11.01 2.01 -10.63
CA ARG A 12 -12.22 2.85 -10.70
C ARG A 12 -11.80 4.32 -10.69
N VAL A 13 -12.61 5.21 -11.27
CA VAL A 13 -12.28 6.65 -11.36
C VAL A 13 -11.96 7.22 -9.97
N GLY A 14 -12.69 6.80 -8.93
CA GLY A 14 -12.41 7.18 -7.54
C GLY A 14 -11.04 6.75 -7.03
N GLU A 15 -10.60 5.51 -7.33
CA GLU A 15 -9.26 5.02 -6.94
C GLU A 15 -8.15 5.78 -7.66
N ARG A 16 -8.35 6.18 -8.92
CA ARG A 16 -7.39 7.01 -9.65
C ARG A 16 -7.28 8.41 -9.06
N VAL A 17 -8.40 8.99 -8.66
CA VAL A 17 -8.44 10.31 -8.02
C VAL A 17 -7.76 10.25 -6.66
N ILE A 18 -8.07 9.25 -5.83
CA ILE A 18 -7.42 9.04 -4.53
C ILE A 18 -5.91 8.79 -4.72
N ALA A 19 -5.53 7.92 -5.66
CA ALA A 19 -4.12 7.67 -5.96
C ALA A 19 -3.40 8.91 -6.48
N ALA A 20 -4.06 9.77 -7.27
CA ALA A 20 -3.50 11.02 -7.76
C ALA A 20 -3.35 12.06 -6.64
N ILE A 21 -4.33 12.17 -5.73
CA ILE A 21 -4.27 13.05 -4.54
C ILE A 21 -3.17 12.59 -3.57
N ASN A 22 -2.98 11.27 -3.43
CA ASN A 22 -2.05 10.69 -2.47
C ASN A 22 -0.61 10.60 -3.01
N ARG A 23 -0.42 10.71 -4.34
CA ARG A 23 0.91 10.69 -4.99
C ARG A 23 1.71 11.93 -4.64
N ASP A 24 3.01 11.76 -4.42
CA ASP A 24 3.90 12.91 -4.21
C ASP A 24 3.90 13.79 -5.46
N PRO A 25 3.58 15.10 -5.34
CA PRO A 25 3.67 16.02 -6.47
C PRO A 25 5.01 15.91 -7.20
N ARG A 26 6.12 15.65 -6.48
CA ARG A 26 7.47 15.55 -7.07
C ARG A 26 7.70 14.29 -7.92
N THR A 27 6.94 13.22 -7.70
CA THR A 27 7.14 11.92 -8.39
C THR A 27 6.13 11.66 -9.49
N ALA A 28 5.28 12.65 -9.82
CA ALA A 28 4.30 12.50 -10.88
C ALA A 28 4.97 12.39 -12.28
N PRO A 29 4.59 11.39 -13.09
CA PRO A 29 5.07 11.29 -14.48
C PRO A 29 4.65 12.53 -15.28
N HIS A 30 5.55 13.04 -16.12
CA HIS A 30 5.40 14.28 -16.91
C HIS A 30 5.11 15.55 -16.07
N GLY A 31 5.71 15.67 -14.89
CA GLY A 31 5.47 16.80 -13.97
C GLY A 31 5.58 18.19 -14.62
N THR A 32 6.60 18.43 -15.45
CA THR A 32 6.80 19.72 -16.13
C THR A 32 5.71 20.04 -17.16
N ARG A 33 5.22 19.04 -17.92
CA ARG A 33 4.13 19.23 -18.89
C ARG A 33 2.82 19.56 -18.18
N ASN A 34 2.51 18.84 -17.09
CA ASN A 34 1.30 19.10 -16.31
C ASN A 34 1.35 20.47 -15.63
N ASP A 35 2.54 20.90 -15.18
CA ASP A 35 2.72 22.22 -14.58
C ASP A 35 2.65 23.35 -15.61
N ALA A 36 3.11 23.13 -16.84
CA ALA A 36 2.92 24.06 -17.95
C ALA A 36 1.44 24.18 -18.37
N VAL A 37 0.71 23.06 -18.44
CA VAL A 37 -0.74 23.08 -18.71
C VAL A 37 -1.47 23.85 -17.61
N LEU A 38 -1.14 23.59 -16.34
CA LEU A 38 -1.75 24.31 -15.22
C LEU A 38 -1.41 25.81 -15.25
N ALA A 39 -0.16 26.19 -15.56
CA ALA A 39 0.23 27.58 -15.73
C ALA A 39 -0.56 28.26 -16.85
N ALA A 40 -0.77 27.57 -17.99
CA ALA A 40 -1.57 28.09 -19.10
C ALA A 40 -3.06 28.25 -18.73
N VAL A 41 -3.65 27.27 -18.05
CA VAL A 41 -5.05 27.34 -17.59
C VAL A 41 -5.24 28.49 -16.60
N LEU A 42 -4.32 28.64 -15.65
CA LEU A 42 -4.34 29.75 -14.69
C LEU A 42 -4.19 31.10 -15.39
N LEU A 43 -3.31 31.20 -16.38
CA LEU A 43 -3.12 32.42 -17.17
C LEU A 43 -4.40 32.79 -17.94
N VAL A 44 -5.03 31.83 -18.61
CA VAL A 44 -6.31 32.06 -19.32
C VAL A 44 -7.40 32.51 -18.34
N GLY A 45 -7.49 31.88 -17.17
CA GLY A 45 -8.40 32.28 -16.10
C GLY A 45 -8.12 33.70 -15.60
N ALA A 46 -6.84 34.03 -15.38
CA ALA A 46 -6.39 35.34 -14.93
C ALA A 46 -6.70 36.44 -15.94
N VAL A 47 -6.50 36.19 -17.23
CA VAL A 47 -6.89 37.08 -18.33
C VAL A 47 -8.42 37.29 -18.32
N GLY A 48 -9.20 36.22 -18.18
CA GLY A 48 -10.66 36.30 -18.09
C GLY A 48 -11.13 37.13 -16.88
N LEU A 49 -10.55 36.89 -15.70
CA LEU A 49 -10.81 37.67 -14.49
C LEU A 49 -10.47 39.15 -14.69
N ALA A 50 -9.30 39.45 -15.27
CA ALA A 50 -8.85 40.82 -15.54
C ALA A 50 -9.79 41.57 -16.50
N LEU A 51 -10.42 40.88 -17.47
CA LEU A 51 -11.35 41.47 -18.44
C LEU A 51 -12.78 41.62 -17.89
N LEU A 52 -13.22 40.72 -17.01
CA LEU A 52 -14.59 40.66 -16.52
C LEU A 52 -14.83 41.53 -15.27
N THR A 53 -13.80 41.74 -14.44
CA THR A 53 -13.95 42.49 -13.19
C THR A 53 -13.57 43.96 -13.39
N HIS A 54 -14.51 44.87 -13.12
CA HIS A 54 -14.41 46.31 -13.37
C HIS A 54 -13.84 47.12 -12.17
N GLU A 55 -13.15 46.44 -11.25
CA GLU A 55 -12.73 47.01 -9.96
C GLU A 55 -11.43 47.85 -10.05
N ALA A 56 -10.71 47.85 -11.19
CA ALA A 56 -9.41 48.50 -11.33
C ALA A 56 -9.20 49.13 -12.72
N GLN A 57 -8.15 49.96 -12.84
CA GLN A 57 -7.71 50.52 -14.12
C GLN A 57 -7.39 49.38 -15.11
N ARG A 58 -7.76 49.57 -16.38
CA ARG A 58 -7.44 48.58 -17.43
C ARG A 58 -5.91 48.43 -17.47
N PRO A 59 -5.38 47.20 -17.33
CA PRO A 59 -3.94 47.02 -17.28
C PRO A 59 -3.29 47.52 -18.58
N ASP A 60 -2.35 48.44 -18.44
CA ASP A 60 -1.48 48.90 -19.52
C ASP A 60 -0.60 47.74 -20.04
N VAL A 61 0.13 47.95 -21.14
CA VAL A 61 1.08 46.95 -21.70
C VAL A 61 1.98 46.36 -20.61
N VAL A 62 2.43 47.19 -19.67
CA VAL A 62 3.23 46.77 -18.51
C VAL A 62 2.43 45.83 -17.59
N GLY A 63 1.18 46.15 -17.23
CA GLY A 63 0.33 45.29 -16.41
C GLY A 63 0.09 43.90 -17.02
N TRP A 64 -0.12 43.83 -18.34
CA TRP A 64 -0.23 42.55 -19.05
C TRP A 64 1.08 41.75 -19.03
N THR A 65 2.23 42.40 -19.20
CA THR A 65 3.53 41.71 -19.13
C THR A 65 3.80 41.13 -17.73
N LEU A 66 3.49 41.88 -16.67
CA LEU A 66 3.60 41.41 -15.29
C LEU A 66 2.63 40.24 -15.00
N LEU A 67 1.41 40.30 -15.52
CA LEU A 67 0.43 39.22 -15.37
C LEU A 67 0.92 37.92 -15.99
N VAL A 68 1.45 37.98 -17.21
CA VAL A 68 2.04 36.81 -17.89
C VAL A 68 3.28 36.31 -17.12
N ALA A 69 4.15 37.23 -16.69
CA ALA A 69 5.36 36.91 -15.95
C ALA A 69 5.06 36.20 -14.62
N ALA A 70 3.95 36.53 -13.95
CA ALA A 70 3.55 35.89 -12.68
C ALA A 70 3.26 34.39 -12.85
N HIS A 71 2.88 33.93 -14.04
CA HIS A 71 2.53 32.52 -14.28
C HIS A 71 3.74 31.66 -14.69
N VAL A 72 4.85 32.28 -15.09
CA VAL A 72 6.08 31.60 -15.51
C VAL A 72 6.72 30.78 -14.37
N PRO A 73 6.87 31.31 -13.12
CA PRO A 73 7.41 30.54 -12.00
C PRO A 73 6.64 29.26 -11.64
N ILE A 74 5.35 29.17 -12.00
CA ILE A 74 4.49 28.01 -11.71
C ILE A 74 5.00 26.73 -12.37
N VAL A 75 5.72 26.84 -13.49
CA VAL A 75 6.30 25.69 -14.21
C VAL A 75 7.39 24.99 -13.37
N TRP A 76 8.12 25.74 -12.54
CA TRP A 76 9.19 25.21 -11.69
C TRP A 76 8.77 24.98 -10.23
N ARG A 77 7.49 25.15 -9.91
CA ARG A 77 7.00 25.11 -8.51
C ARG A 77 7.28 23.81 -7.76
N ARG A 78 7.38 22.68 -8.48
CA ARG A 78 7.67 21.37 -7.85
C ARG A 78 9.15 21.13 -7.57
N ARG A 79 10.04 21.71 -8.39
CA ARG A 79 11.51 21.55 -8.28
C ARG A 79 12.09 22.55 -7.28
N HIS A 80 11.70 23.82 -7.39
CA HIS A 80 12.21 24.90 -6.54
C HIS A 80 11.05 25.73 -5.97
N PRO A 81 10.24 25.18 -5.04
CA PRO A 81 9.03 25.84 -4.56
C PRO A 81 9.28 27.21 -3.92
N LEU A 82 10.42 27.39 -3.22
CA LEU A 82 10.80 28.67 -2.65
C LEU A 82 11.20 29.71 -3.70
N LEU A 83 12.01 29.32 -4.69
CA LEU A 83 12.41 30.23 -5.77
C LEU A 83 11.20 30.63 -6.61
N ALA A 84 10.29 29.68 -6.87
CA ALA A 84 9.05 29.95 -7.58
C ALA A 84 8.16 30.94 -6.82
N LEU A 85 8.00 30.76 -5.50
CA LEU A 85 7.22 31.68 -4.67
C LEU A 85 7.90 33.06 -4.56
N ALA A 86 9.22 33.11 -4.36
CA ALA A 86 9.96 34.37 -4.29
C ALA A 86 9.89 35.15 -5.61
N ALA A 87 10.06 34.47 -6.74
CA ALA A 87 9.89 35.07 -8.07
C ALA A 87 8.46 35.56 -8.29
N LEU A 88 7.45 34.78 -7.85
CA LEU A 88 6.06 35.21 -7.90
C LEU A 88 5.85 36.49 -7.08
N VAL A 89 6.27 36.52 -5.82
CA VAL A 89 6.15 37.71 -4.96
C VAL A 89 6.85 38.93 -5.56
N ALA A 90 8.03 38.74 -6.16
CA ALA A 90 8.79 39.81 -6.82
C ALA A 90 8.07 40.41 -8.04
N VAL A 91 7.26 39.62 -8.75
CA VAL A 91 6.44 40.09 -9.89
C VAL A 91 5.11 40.68 -9.42
N VAL A 92 4.50 40.08 -8.40
CA VAL A 92 3.18 40.45 -7.90
C VAL A 92 3.20 41.75 -7.09
N ALA A 93 4.28 42.03 -6.34
CA ALA A 93 4.43 43.27 -5.59
C ALA A 93 4.34 44.54 -6.46
N PRO A 94 5.12 44.70 -7.56
CA PRO A 94 4.99 45.85 -8.45
C PRO A 94 3.66 45.87 -9.21
N TYR A 95 3.07 44.70 -9.53
CA TYR A 95 1.74 44.65 -10.13
C TYR A 95 0.67 45.30 -9.24
N HIS A 96 0.71 45.03 -7.94
CA HIS A 96 -0.18 45.67 -6.95
C HIS A 96 0.15 47.15 -6.72
N ALA A 97 1.43 47.53 -6.71
CA ALA A 97 1.84 48.93 -6.54
C ALA A 97 1.35 49.86 -7.66
N MET A 98 0.99 49.30 -8.82
CA MET A 98 0.44 50.02 -9.98
C MET A 98 -1.10 50.04 -10.01
N ASP A 99 -1.77 49.68 -8.89
CA ASP A 99 -3.25 49.60 -8.79
C ASP A 99 -3.93 48.72 -9.84
N ASN A 100 -3.22 47.71 -10.35
CA ASN A 100 -3.81 46.72 -11.25
C ASN A 100 -4.75 45.77 -10.48
N ASN A 101 -5.55 45.04 -11.24
CA ASN A 101 -6.59 44.16 -10.71
C ASN A 101 -6.05 43.04 -9.79
N HIS A 102 -6.32 43.15 -8.49
CA HIS A 102 -5.88 42.26 -7.43
C HIS A 102 -6.41 40.83 -7.57
N THR A 103 -7.62 40.67 -8.11
CA THR A 103 -8.30 39.36 -8.18
C THR A 103 -7.71 38.45 -9.27
N ALA A 104 -7.14 39.03 -10.32
CA ALA A 104 -6.59 38.29 -11.45
C ALA A 104 -5.37 37.42 -11.08
N VAL A 105 -4.55 37.89 -10.13
CA VAL A 105 -3.31 37.22 -9.71
C VAL A 105 -3.54 36.20 -8.58
N GLY A 106 -4.67 36.32 -7.86
CA GLY A 106 -5.00 35.47 -6.70
C GLY A 106 -4.84 33.96 -6.95
N PRO A 107 -5.43 33.38 -8.01
CA PRO A 107 -5.33 31.95 -8.30
C PRO A 107 -3.88 31.43 -8.43
N ALA A 108 -2.99 32.19 -9.06
CA ALA A 108 -1.58 31.84 -9.20
C ALA A 108 -0.87 31.80 -7.84
N SER A 109 -1.11 32.81 -7.00
CA SER A 109 -0.60 32.90 -5.63
C SER A 109 -1.08 31.75 -4.76
N TYR A 110 -2.36 31.39 -4.85
CA TYR A 110 -2.95 30.26 -4.12
C TYR A 110 -2.33 28.92 -4.51
N VAL A 111 -2.12 28.67 -5.80
CA VAL A 111 -1.49 27.42 -6.28
C VAL A 111 -0.03 27.32 -5.85
N ALA A 112 0.71 28.43 -5.84
CA ALA A 112 2.08 28.47 -5.35
C ALA A 112 2.16 28.18 -3.84
N LEU A 113 1.29 28.81 -3.04
CA LEU A 113 1.17 28.59 -1.60
C LEU A 113 0.79 27.14 -1.27
N TYR A 114 -0.22 26.61 -1.93
CA TYR A 114 -0.64 25.22 -1.81
C TYR A 114 0.53 24.26 -2.07
N THR A 115 1.26 24.48 -3.15
CA THR A 115 2.40 23.63 -3.52
C THR A 115 3.49 23.68 -2.45
N LEU A 116 3.78 24.86 -1.89
CA LEU A 116 4.74 24.98 -0.80
C LEU A 116 4.25 24.25 0.46
N ALA A 117 2.97 24.38 0.80
CA ALA A 117 2.40 23.73 1.98
C ALA A 117 2.46 22.21 1.91
N VAL A 118 2.12 21.63 0.75
CA VAL A 118 2.12 20.18 0.53
C VAL A 118 3.55 19.61 0.44
N THR A 119 4.51 20.37 -0.10
CA THR A 119 5.86 19.86 -0.41
C THR A 119 6.97 20.32 0.54
N GLY A 120 6.66 21.27 1.45
CA GLY A 120 7.59 21.88 2.40
C GLY A 120 7.64 21.19 3.77
N ARG A 121 8.71 21.50 4.54
CA ARG A 121 8.85 21.07 5.95
C ARG A 121 7.89 21.87 6.86
N PRO A 122 7.35 21.31 7.96
CA PRO A 122 6.32 21.97 8.79
C PRO A 122 6.72 23.38 9.25
N LEU A 123 7.90 23.50 9.84
CA LEU A 123 8.42 24.79 10.31
C LEU A 123 8.57 25.80 9.17
N ARG A 124 9.00 25.35 7.99
CA ARG A 124 9.17 26.20 6.80
C ARG A 124 7.82 26.65 6.25
N THR A 125 6.84 25.77 6.18
CA THR A 125 5.47 26.11 5.74
C THR A 125 4.85 27.16 6.66
N ILE A 126 5.01 27.01 7.98
CA ILE A 126 4.49 27.97 8.96
C ILE A 126 5.19 29.32 8.79
N VAL A 127 6.53 29.35 8.77
CA VAL A 127 7.30 30.60 8.62
C VAL A 127 6.96 31.32 7.31
N THR A 128 6.91 30.59 6.19
CA THR A 128 6.56 31.20 4.90
C THR A 128 5.09 31.61 4.82
N GLY A 129 4.17 30.85 5.43
CA GLY A 129 2.76 31.23 5.53
C GLY A 129 2.57 32.52 6.31
N VAL A 130 3.24 32.65 7.47
CA VAL A 130 3.27 33.89 8.26
C VAL A 130 3.88 35.02 7.46
N ALA A 131 5.02 34.82 6.80
CA ALA A 131 5.66 35.87 5.99
C ALA A 131 4.76 36.35 4.84
N VAL A 132 4.10 35.44 4.13
CA VAL A 132 3.18 35.80 3.04
C VAL A 132 1.95 36.52 3.57
N LEU A 133 1.42 36.10 4.71
CA LEU A 133 0.30 36.79 5.36
C LEU A 133 0.71 38.22 5.77
N THR A 134 1.88 38.39 6.38
CA THR A 134 2.42 39.71 6.77
C THR A 134 2.63 40.61 5.55
N VAL A 135 3.22 40.10 4.47
CA VAL A 135 3.41 40.87 3.23
C VAL A 135 2.06 41.25 2.62
N SER A 136 1.10 40.32 2.55
CA SER A 136 -0.23 40.57 1.99
C SER A 136 -0.99 41.65 2.78
N VAL A 137 -0.95 41.55 4.12
CA VAL A 137 -1.56 42.55 5.02
C VAL A 137 -0.85 43.90 4.86
N SER A 138 0.49 43.92 4.79
CA SER A 138 1.25 45.16 4.61
C SER A 138 0.91 45.88 3.31
N ILE A 139 0.82 45.15 2.19
CA ILE A 139 0.46 45.73 0.88
C ILE A 139 -0.96 46.31 0.91
N MET A 140 -1.93 45.60 1.53
CA MET A 140 -3.29 46.12 1.62
C MET A 140 -3.41 47.38 2.49
N LEU A 141 -2.69 47.43 3.62
CA LEU A 141 -2.70 48.61 4.49
C LEU A 141 -2.13 49.85 3.80
N THR A 142 -1.22 49.68 2.82
CA THR A 142 -0.66 50.80 2.06
C THR A 142 -1.51 51.25 0.88
N VAL A 143 -2.34 50.36 0.31
CA VAL A 143 -3.11 50.64 -0.92
C VAL A 143 -4.56 51.03 -0.59
N ASN A 144 -5.23 50.35 0.35
CA ASN A 144 -6.65 50.58 0.59
C ASN A 144 -7.03 50.36 2.06
N THR A 145 -7.05 51.45 2.84
CA THR A 145 -7.30 51.46 4.29
C THR A 145 -8.77 51.28 4.69
N HIS A 146 -9.72 51.22 3.74
CA HIS A 146 -11.16 51.25 4.02
C HIS A 146 -11.95 49.97 3.71
N GLN A 147 -11.30 48.86 3.36
CA GLN A 147 -11.98 47.59 3.05
C GLN A 147 -11.54 46.43 3.95
N ALA A 148 -11.92 46.49 5.23
CA ALA A 148 -11.68 45.41 6.21
C ALA A 148 -12.26 44.05 5.76
N LEU A 149 -13.40 44.07 5.04
CA LEU A 149 -14.03 42.87 4.49
C LEU A 149 -13.19 42.20 3.39
N GLU A 150 -12.51 42.99 2.55
CA GLU A 150 -11.66 42.44 1.50
C GLU A 150 -10.37 41.85 2.07
N LEU A 151 -9.79 42.53 3.06
CA LEU A 151 -8.65 42.02 3.82
C LEU A 151 -8.98 40.68 4.50
N LEU A 152 -10.16 40.58 5.12
CA LEU A 152 -10.63 39.34 5.73
C LEU A 152 -10.86 38.23 4.69
N ARG A 153 -11.42 38.57 3.52
CA ARG A 153 -11.66 37.61 2.43
C ARG A 153 -10.34 37.03 1.90
N ILE A 154 -9.36 37.87 1.58
CA ILE A 154 -8.07 37.44 1.00
C ILE A 154 -7.25 36.66 2.02
N SER A 155 -7.13 37.18 3.25
CA SER A 155 -6.42 36.49 4.34
C SER A 155 -7.08 35.14 4.67
N GLY A 156 -8.42 35.08 4.66
CA GLY A 156 -9.18 33.86 4.82
C GLY A 156 -8.82 32.80 3.78
N TRP A 157 -8.75 33.16 2.50
CA TRP A 157 -8.32 32.23 1.43
C TRP A 157 -6.88 31.75 1.61
N VAL A 158 -5.95 32.65 1.96
CA VAL A 158 -4.55 32.29 2.21
C VAL A 158 -4.45 31.26 3.35
N VAL A 159 -5.14 31.51 4.46
CA VAL A 159 -5.19 30.61 5.62
C VAL A 159 -5.83 29.28 5.24
N ALA A 160 -6.98 29.29 4.55
CA ALA A 160 -7.68 28.09 4.14
C ALA A 160 -6.82 27.19 3.24
N ILE A 161 -6.08 27.78 2.30
CA ILE A 161 -5.23 27.03 1.37
C ILE A 161 -3.99 26.47 2.05
N LEU A 162 -3.38 27.24 2.96
CA LEU A 162 -2.28 26.75 3.81
C LEU A 162 -2.75 25.57 4.66
N PHE A 163 -3.90 25.70 5.32
CA PHE A 163 -4.49 24.66 6.16
C PHE A 163 -4.80 23.41 5.35
N CYS A 164 -5.47 23.55 4.20
CA CYS A 164 -5.76 22.45 3.28
C CYS A 164 -4.48 21.73 2.81
N GLY A 165 -3.42 22.48 2.47
CA GLY A 165 -2.15 21.89 2.08
C GLY A 165 -1.47 21.12 3.21
N ILE A 166 -1.56 21.63 4.44
CA ILE A 166 -1.05 20.98 5.65
C ILE A 166 -1.85 19.71 5.96
N ASP A 167 -3.18 19.77 5.92
CA ASP A 167 -4.08 18.64 6.15
C ASP A 167 -3.85 17.51 5.16
N ILE A 168 -3.74 17.83 3.87
CA ILE A 168 -3.42 16.84 2.85
C ILE A 168 -2.06 16.19 3.16
N ARG A 169 -1.06 16.97 3.60
CA ARG A 169 0.24 16.41 3.97
C ARG A 169 0.12 15.42 5.14
N TYR A 170 -0.62 15.80 6.20
CA TYR A 170 -0.85 14.93 7.36
C TYR A 170 -1.65 13.68 6.99
N TYR A 171 -2.68 13.83 6.17
CA TYR A 171 -3.48 12.70 5.67
C TYR A 171 -2.63 11.71 4.90
N ARG A 172 -1.74 12.20 4.02
CA ARG A 172 -0.80 11.34 3.27
C ARG A 172 0.17 10.61 4.19
N GLN A 173 0.72 11.28 5.20
CA GLN A 173 1.60 10.66 6.20
C GLN A 173 0.86 9.60 7.02
N TYR A 174 -0.39 9.88 7.39
CA TYR A 174 -1.25 8.96 8.12
C TYR A 174 -1.58 7.71 7.30
N VAL A 175 -1.98 7.87 6.04
CA VAL A 175 -2.26 6.74 5.14
C VAL A 175 -1.01 5.91 4.90
N ALA A 176 0.15 6.54 4.66
CA ALA A 176 1.41 5.83 4.51
C ALA A 176 1.75 4.99 5.75
N ALA A 177 1.56 5.55 6.95
CA ALA A 177 1.77 4.82 8.20
C ALA A 177 0.80 3.65 8.39
N ILE A 178 -0.46 3.78 7.96
CA ILE A 178 -1.43 2.68 7.99
C ILE A 178 -1.01 1.56 7.04
N VAL A 179 -0.68 1.89 5.80
CA VAL A 179 -0.27 0.90 4.78
C VAL A 179 0.97 0.14 5.25
N GLU A 180 1.95 0.85 5.78
CA GLU A 180 3.19 0.24 6.29
C GLU A 180 2.93 -0.66 7.52
N ARG A 181 1.96 -0.30 8.38
CA ARG A 181 1.53 -1.17 9.50
C ARG A 181 0.78 -2.40 9.02
N ALA A 182 -0.08 -2.25 8.00
CA ALA A 182 -0.82 -3.37 7.41
C ALA A 182 0.14 -4.38 6.76
N GLU A 183 1.10 -3.91 5.98
CA GLU A 183 2.12 -4.75 5.33
C GLU A 183 2.99 -5.47 6.36
N ARG A 184 3.39 -4.80 7.45
CA ARG A 184 4.10 -5.46 8.56
C ARG A 184 3.25 -6.54 9.22
N ALA A 185 1.97 -6.25 9.48
CA ALA A 185 1.07 -7.22 10.11
C ALA A 185 0.83 -8.45 9.23
N GLU A 186 0.74 -8.27 7.92
CA GLU A 186 0.63 -9.37 6.94
C GLU A 186 1.89 -10.23 6.94
N ARG A 187 3.08 -9.62 6.86
CA ARG A 187 4.36 -10.34 6.92
C ARG A 187 4.52 -11.13 8.21
N THR A 188 4.21 -10.53 9.36
CA THR A 188 4.27 -11.23 10.66
C THR A 188 3.29 -12.40 10.72
N ARG A 189 2.08 -12.26 10.18
CA ARG A 189 1.11 -13.38 10.13
C ARG A 189 1.60 -14.52 9.25
N GLU A 190 2.20 -14.23 8.10
CA GLU A 190 2.79 -15.27 7.24
C GLU A 190 3.96 -15.99 7.93
N GLU A 191 4.84 -15.24 8.60
CA GLU A 191 5.95 -15.80 9.36
C GLU A 191 5.46 -16.68 10.52
N GLU A 192 4.47 -16.21 11.28
CA GLU A 192 3.84 -16.99 12.35
C GLU A 192 3.16 -18.26 11.80
N ALA A 193 2.45 -18.17 10.67
CA ALA A 193 1.83 -19.33 10.05
C ALA A 193 2.87 -20.37 9.62
N ARG A 194 3.95 -19.94 8.95
CA ARG A 194 5.08 -20.83 8.58
C ARG A 194 5.74 -21.44 9.81
N ARG A 195 5.93 -20.65 10.87
CA ARG A 195 6.50 -21.13 12.13
C ARG A 195 5.60 -22.19 12.77
N ARG A 196 4.28 -21.97 12.84
CA ARG A 196 3.33 -22.96 13.38
C ARG A 196 3.37 -24.26 12.58
N VAL A 197 3.42 -24.20 11.24
CA VAL A 197 3.54 -25.39 10.39
C VAL A 197 4.87 -26.12 10.66
N ALA A 198 5.98 -25.40 10.82
CA ALA A 198 7.27 -26.01 11.13
C ALA A 198 7.29 -26.68 12.52
N GLU A 199 6.71 -26.02 13.53
CA GLU A 199 6.58 -26.57 14.89
C GLU A 199 5.71 -27.83 14.90
N GLU A 200 4.62 -27.86 14.13
CA GLU A 200 3.75 -29.04 14.01
C GLU A 200 4.48 -30.20 13.32
N ARG A 201 5.22 -29.92 12.23
CA ARG A 201 6.04 -30.95 11.55
C ARG A 201 7.08 -31.56 12.49
N LEU A 202 7.71 -30.76 13.36
CA LEU A 202 8.64 -31.25 14.37
C LEU A 202 7.94 -32.08 15.46
N ARG A 203 6.73 -31.69 15.87
CA ARG A 203 5.93 -32.49 16.81
C ARG A 203 5.61 -33.85 16.21
N VAL A 204 5.05 -33.88 15.01
CA VAL A 204 4.74 -35.11 14.26
C VAL A 204 5.97 -36.00 14.11
N ALA A 205 7.11 -35.45 13.72
CA ALA A 205 8.34 -36.23 13.58
C ALA A 205 8.77 -36.88 14.91
N ARG A 206 8.55 -36.21 16.04
CA ARG A 206 8.88 -36.71 17.38
C ARG A 206 7.92 -37.83 17.79
N ASP A 207 6.62 -37.64 17.61
CA ASP A 207 5.60 -38.65 17.91
C ASP A 207 5.82 -39.92 17.07
N LEU A 208 6.16 -39.76 15.78
CA LEU A 208 6.53 -40.87 14.90
C LEU A 208 7.82 -41.57 15.36
N HIS A 209 8.82 -40.81 15.79
CA HIS A 209 10.08 -41.36 16.29
C HIS A 209 9.86 -42.17 17.57
N ASP A 210 9.06 -41.68 18.52
CA ASP A 210 8.79 -42.35 19.79
C ASP A 210 8.03 -43.67 19.55
N LEU A 211 7.03 -43.68 18.66
CA LEU A 211 6.31 -44.90 18.26
C LEU A 211 7.24 -45.93 17.59
N LEU A 212 8.11 -45.46 16.70
CA LEU A 212 9.09 -46.32 16.02
C LEU A 212 10.12 -46.89 16.99
N ALA A 213 10.69 -46.05 17.86
CA ALA A 213 11.69 -46.45 18.84
C ALA A 213 11.12 -47.48 19.82
N HIS A 214 9.88 -47.26 20.29
CA HIS A 214 9.19 -48.21 21.15
C HIS A 214 8.98 -49.56 20.45
N SER A 215 8.45 -49.54 19.23
CA SER A 215 8.18 -50.77 18.45
C SER A 215 9.46 -51.56 18.15
N ILE A 216 10.53 -50.88 17.73
CA ILE A 216 11.83 -51.50 17.44
C ILE A 216 12.42 -52.11 18.72
N THR A 217 12.33 -51.42 19.84
CA THR A 217 12.82 -51.93 21.14
C THR A 217 12.06 -53.21 21.52
N LEU A 218 10.74 -53.22 21.37
CA LEU A 218 9.90 -54.37 21.73
C LEU A 218 10.19 -55.59 20.85
N ILE A 219 10.32 -55.37 19.54
CA ILE A 219 10.74 -56.40 18.58
C ILE A 219 12.14 -56.93 18.93
N GLY A 220 13.08 -56.04 19.27
CA GLY A 220 14.45 -56.40 19.64
C GLY A 220 14.50 -57.28 20.88
N VAL A 221 13.74 -56.94 21.93
CA VAL A 221 13.62 -57.73 23.15
C VAL A 221 13.01 -59.11 22.85
N GLN A 222 11.89 -59.16 22.12
CA GLN A 222 11.23 -60.43 21.76
C GLN A 222 12.14 -61.33 20.91
N THR A 223 12.86 -60.75 19.95
CA THR A 223 13.82 -61.48 19.10
C THR A 223 14.99 -62.01 19.93
N SER A 224 15.53 -61.21 20.85
CA SER A 224 16.63 -61.64 21.72
C SER A 224 16.20 -62.75 22.68
N VAL A 225 14.97 -62.70 23.22
CA VAL A 225 14.40 -63.77 24.05
C VAL A 225 14.25 -65.06 23.24
N ALA A 226 13.68 -64.98 22.03
CA ALA A 226 13.55 -66.13 21.15
C ALA A 226 14.91 -66.77 20.81
N ALA A 227 15.91 -65.94 20.48
CA ALA A 227 17.26 -66.39 20.18
C ALA A 227 17.95 -67.06 21.38
N HIS A 228 17.78 -66.50 22.59
CA HIS A 228 18.35 -67.06 23.82
C HIS A 228 17.74 -68.42 24.18
N VAL A 229 16.42 -68.57 24.08
CA VAL A 229 15.74 -69.85 24.28
C VAL A 229 16.23 -70.90 23.27
N LEU A 230 16.44 -70.50 22.01
CA LEU A 230 17.01 -71.35 20.94
C LEU A 230 18.41 -71.89 21.25
N THR A 231 19.25 -71.11 21.94
CA THR A 231 20.65 -71.50 22.25
C THR A 231 20.80 -72.19 23.60
N ALA A 232 20.06 -71.76 24.62
CA ALA A 232 20.26 -72.21 26.00
C ALA A 232 19.54 -73.52 26.35
N ASP A 233 18.41 -73.85 25.72
CA ASP A 233 17.57 -74.99 26.12
C ASP A 233 16.90 -75.69 24.90
N PRO A 234 17.68 -76.34 24.00
CA PRO A 234 17.17 -76.88 22.72
C PRO A 234 16.04 -77.91 22.86
N GLU A 235 16.04 -78.69 23.94
CA GLU A 235 15.06 -79.75 24.20
C GLU A 235 13.73 -79.22 24.75
N ARG A 236 13.72 -77.97 25.24
CA ARG A 236 12.54 -77.27 25.75
C ARG A 236 11.79 -76.50 24.67
N LEU A 237 12.30 -76.52 23.44
CA LEU A 237 11.67 -75.92 22.28
C LEU A 237 10.47 -76.74 21.81
N ASP A 238 9.32 -76.43 22.39
CA ASP A 238 8.08 -76.70 21.70
C ASP A 238 8.01 -75.76 20.48
N ARG A 239 7.93 -76.32 19.27
CA ARG A 239 7.89 -75.55 18.00
C ARG A 239 6.74 -74.52 18.01
N ALA A 240 5.71 -74.78 18.81
CA ALA A 240 4.62 -73.87 19.10
C ALA A 240 5.04 -72.57 19.81
N ALA A 241 6.01 -72.61 20.73
CA ALA A 241 6.46 -71.42 21.48
C ALA A 241 7.26 -70.44 20.61
N VAL A 242 8.11 -70.94 19.71
CA VAL A 242 8.83 -70.11 18.74
C VAL A 242 7.87 -69.54 17.70
N ALA A 243 6.93 -70.36 17.21
CA ALA A 243 5.89 -69.87 16.30
C ALA A 243 5.08 -68.74 16.93
N LYS A 244 4.72 -68.86 18.22
CA LYS A 244 4.03 -67.81 18.96
C LYS A 244 4.85 -66.52 19.07
N ALA A 245 6.14 -66.60 19.43
CA ALA A 245 6.99 -65.41 19.52
C ALA A 245 7.15 -64.68 18.17
N LEU A 246 7.24 -65.43 17.07
CA LEU A 246 7.28 -64.86 15.72
C LEU A 246 5.94 -64.22 15.33
N ASP A 247 4.81 -64.81 15.72
CA ASP A 247 3.48 -64.23 15.51
C ASP A 247 3.29 -62.94 16.31
N ASP A 248 3.74 -62.89 17.57
CA ASP A 248 3.70 -61.70 18.42
C ASP A 248 4.54 -60.53 17.81
N ILE A 249 5.72 -60.85 17.26
CA ILE A 249 6.56 -59.89 16.52
C ILE A 249 5.83 -59.40 15.24
N ALA A 250 5.23 -60.32 14.49
CA ALA A 250 4.53 -60.00 13.26
C ALA A 250 3.28 -59.14 13.54
N GLU A 251 2.58 -59.39 14.64
CA GLU A 251 1.46 -58.58 15.11
C GLU A 251 1.91 -57.17 15.50
N THR A 252 3.00 -57.05 16.28
CA THR A 252 3.59 -55.75 16.65
C THR A 252 3.98 -54.95 15.41
N CYS A 253 4.61 -55.58 14.42
CA CYS A 253 4.95 -54.95 13.13
C CYS A 253 3.71 -54.49 12.35
N ARG A 254 2.65 -55.31 12.31
CA ARG A 254 1.39 -54.97 11.64
C ARG A 254 0.69 -53.79 12.33
N SER A 255 0.65 -53.79 13.66
CA SER A 255 0.05 -52.72 14.47
C SER A 255 0.78 -51.39 14.25
N ALA A 256 2.11 -51.38 14.43
CA ALA A 256 2.93 -50.17 14.24
C ALA A 256 2.80 -49.58 12.83
N ARG A 257 2.77 -50.43 11.79
CA ARG A 257 2.51 -50.00 10.41
C ARG A 257 1.10 -49.40 10.23
N GLY A 258 0.09 -49.97 10.90
CA GLY A 258 -1.29 -49.47 10.86
C GLY A 258 -1.41 -48.09 11.48
N GLU A 259 -0.79 -47.89 12.64
CA GLU A 259 -0.75 -46.59 13.33
C GLU A 259 -0.03 -45.53 12.49
N LEU A 260 1.15 -45.84 11.93
CA LEU A 260 1.87 -44.92 11.04
C LEU A 260 1.05 -44.53 9.80
N ARG A 261 0.36 -45.50 9.18
CA ARG A 261 -0.48 -45.23 8.02
C ARG A 261 -1.64 -44.30 8.40
N THR A 262 -2.27 -44.53 9.55
CA THR A 262 -3.39 -43.71 10.04
C THR A 262 -2.94 -42.28 10.30
N THR A 263 -1.81 -42.09 10.99
CA THR A 263 -1.23 -40.75 11.24
C THR A 263 -0.88 -40.02 9.94
N LEU A 264 -0.29 -40.70 8.96
CA LEU A 264 0.02 -40.11 7.65
C LEU A 264 -1.24 -39.78 6.83
N GLU A 265 -2.29 -40.59 6.93
CA GLU A 265 -3.56 -40.37 6.23
C GLU A 265 -4.31 -39.16 6.78
N VAL A 266 -4.27 -38.94 8.10
CA VAL A 266 -4.77 -37.71 8.75
C VAL A 266 -4.01 -36.48 8.26
N LEU A 267 -2.67 -36.52 8.23
CA LEU A 267 -1.85 -35.41 7.76
C LEU A 267 -2.08 -35.09 6.27
N ARG A 268 -2.20 -36.13 5.43
CA ARG A 268 -2.51 -35.96 4.00
C ARG A 268 -3.88 -35.34 3.76
N THR A 269 -4.85 -35.65 4.62
CA THR A 269 -6.20 -35.07 4.56
C THR A 269 -6.20 -33.60 5.00
N GLN A 270 -5.39 -33.25 6.01
CA GLN A 270 -5.21 -31.87 6.46
C GLN A 270 -4.49 -31.00 5.41
N ASP A 271 -3.44 -31.53 4.77
CA ASP A 271 -2.75 -30.83 3.65
C ASP A 271 -3.68 -30.63 2.44
N ALA A 272 -4.53 -31.62 2.15
CA ALA A 272 -5.54 -31.51 1.09
C ALA A 272 -6.66 -30.50 1.40
N ALA A 273 -6.94 -30.24 2.69
CA ALA A 273 -7.90 -29.22 3.13
C ALA A 273 -7.28 -27.81 3.18
N ALA A 274 -5.97 -27.69 3.39
CA ALA A 274 -5.24 -26.43 3.39
C ALA A 274 -4.92 -25.88 1.99
N VAL A 275 -5.04 -26.70 0.94
CA VAL A 275 -4.94 -26.28 -0.47
C VAL A 275 -6.33 -26.32 -1.11
N PRO A 276 -7.07 -25.21 -1.19
CA PRO A 276 -8.34 -25.16 -1.88
C PRO A 276 -8.10 -25.08 -3.41
N ASP A 277 -7.52 -26.12 -4.03
CA ASP A 277 -7.57 -26.29 -5.51
C ASP A 277 -7.00 -27.61 -6.08
N ALA A 278 -6.90 -28.72 -5.32
CA ALA A 278 -6.47 -30.00 -5.91
C ALA A 278 -7.60 -30.81 -6.59
N ARG A 279 -8.85 -30.35 -6.48
CA ARG A 279 -9.98 -30.81 -7.30
C ARG A 279 -10.56 -29.57 -7.94
N GLY A 280 -10.33 -29.40 -9.25
CA GLY A 280 -10.86 -28.27 -10.02
C GLY A 280 -12.37 -28.08 -9.81
N PRO A 281 -12.92 -26.91 -10.20
CA PRO A 281 -14.29 -26.53 -9.89
C PRO A 281 -15.26 -27.66 -10.22
N LEU A 282 -16.11 -28.03 -9.25
CA LEU A 282 -17.19 -28.99 -9.46
C LEU A 282 -17.94 -28.59 -10.74
N PRO A 283 -18.02 -29.47 -11.75
CA PRO A 283 -18.62 -29.12 -13.02
C PRO A 283 -20.05 -28.63 -12.78
N GLY A 284 -20.34 -27.40 -13.18
CA GLY A 284 -21.69 -26.86 -13.17
C GLY A 284 -22.59 -27.63 -14.13
N LEU A 285 -23.89 -27.36 -14.10
CA LEU A 285 -24.92 -28.04 -14.91
C LEU A 285 -24.61 -28.08 -16.43
N SER A 286 -23.74 -27.21 -16.93
CA SER A 286 -23.22 -27.23 -18.30
C SER A 286 -22.30 -28.42 -18.63
N GLY A 287 -21.77 -29.13 -17.64
CA GLY A 287 -20.87 -30.30 -17.81
C GLY A 287 -21.57 -31.66 -17.81
N LEU A 288 -22.90 -31.70 -17.63
CA LEU A 288 -23.69 -32.94 -17.70
C LEU A 288 -23.62 -33.67 -19.05
N PRO A 289 -23.53 -32.99 -20.22
CA PRO A 289 -23.41 -33.67 -21.51
C PRO A 289 -22.11 -34.47 -21.64
N ASP A 290 -20.98 -33.94 -21.14
CA ASP A 290 -19.67 -34.60 -21.22
C ASP A 290 -19.57 -35.82 -20.28
N LEU A 291 -20.29 -35.79 -19.15
CA LEU A 291 -20.41 -36.95 -18.25
C LEU A 291 -21.27 -38.07 -18.86
N ALA A 292 -22.28 -37.74 -19.66
CA ALA A 292 -23.09 -38.73 -20.36
C ALA A 292 -22.33 -39.43 -21.50
N VAL A 293 -21.38 -38.73 -22.13
CA VAL A 293 -20.52 -39.27 -23.20
C VAL A 293 -19.44 -40.20 -22.66
N SER A 294 -18.90 -39.93 -21.47
CA SER A 294 -17.85 -40.74 -20.85
C SER A 294 -18.34 -42.02 -20.15
N ALA A 295 -19.66 -42.17 -19.95
CA ALA A 295 -20.28 -43.35 -19.34
C ALA A 295 -20.78 -44.40 -20.36
N ARG A 296 -20.41 -44.28 -21.64
CA ARG A 296 -20.75 -45.20 -22.73
C ARG A 296 -19.52 -45.93 -23.24
#